data_AF-A0A554JNP3-F1
#
_entry.id   AF-A0A554JNP3-F1
#
_cell.length_a   1.000
_cell.length_b   1.000
_cell.length_c   1.000
_cell.angle_alpha   90.00
_cell.angle_beta   90.00
_cell.angle_gamma   90.00
#
_symmetry.space_group_name_H-M   'P 1'
#
loop_
_entity.id
_entity.type
_entity.pdbx_description
1 polymer ?
#
loop_
_entity_poly.entity_id
_entity_poly.type
_entity_poly.pdbx_seq_one_letter_code
_entity_poly.pdbx_strand_id
1 'polypeptide(L)'
;MKIYNSKYIIGSTSILLPIISTAQSIVPCTSGFGITVCNVIDNTNRVLNMLNPILFSLSFVVFFWGLSKFVLNSDSKEEIEKGKNYMVWAVLALFVLVSFRVIISFISSDLGLGDSNITPSIPQG
;
A
#
# COMPACT_ATOMS: atom_id res chain seq x y z
N MET A 1 53.69 -35.18 12.92
CA MET A 1 52.70 -34.17 12.48
C MET A 1 51.72 -34.85 11.55
N LYS A 2 50.53 -35.25 12.05
CA LYS A 2 49.54 -36.04 11.31
C LYS A 2 48.45 -35.08 10.83
N ILE A 3 48.41 -34.86 9.52
CA ILE A 3 47.52 -33.92 8.86
C ILE A 3 46.08 -34.40 9.08
N TYR A 4 45.34 -33.69 9.94
CA TYR A 4 43.94 -33.99 10.24
C TYR A 4 43.09 -33.72 9.00
N ASN A 5 42.25 -34.70 8.69
CA ASN A 5 41.56 -34.93 7.44
C ASN A 5 40.60 -33.77 7.08
N SER A 6 40.90 -33.07 5.96
CA SER A 6 40.21 -31.88 5.43
C SER A 6 38.70 -32.05 5.18
N LYS A 7 38.15 -33.25 5.32
CA LYS A 7 36.74 -33.55 5.04
C LYS A 7 35.80 -33.38 6.24
N TYR A 8 36.31 -33.18 7.46
CA TYR A 8 35.47 -33.06 8.66
C TYR A 8 35.05 -31.62 9.02
N ILE A 9 35.62 -30.59 8.38
CA ILE A 9 35.21 -29.18 8.64
C ILE A 9 33.90 -28.83 7.90
N ILE A 10 33.58 -29.55 6.83
CA ILE A 10 32.38 -29.30 6.01
C ILE A 10 31.14 -29.95 6.64
N GLY A 11 31.29 -31.05 7.40
CA GLY A 11 30.18 -31.75 8.04
C GLY A 11 29.69 -31.12 9.35
N SER A 12 30.60 -30.53 10.15
CA SER A 12 30.22 -29.96 11.46
C SER A 12 29.59 -28.58 11.36
N THR A 13 29.80 -27.85 10.26
CA THR A 13 29.32 -26.46 10.12
C THR A 13 27.88 -26.38 9.60
N SER A 14 27.37 -27.42 8.93
CA SER A 14 25.99 -27.45 8.41
C SER A 14 24.92 -27.65 9.50
N ILE A 15 25.31 -28.07 10.71
CA ILE A 15 24.39 -28.26 11.84
C ILE A 15 24.09 -26.92 12.56
N LEU A 16 24.83 -25.84 12.26
CA LEU A 16 24.59 -24.50 12.81
C LEU A 16 23.71 -23.59 11.93
N LEU A 17 23.38 -24.01 10.70
CA LEU A 17 22.56 -23.22 9.77
C LEU A 17 21.05 -23.11 10.11
N PRO A 18 20.41 -23.99 10.90
CA PRO A 18 18.99 -23.80 11.22
C PRO A 18 18.74 -22.81 12.36
N ILE A 19 19.77 -22.35 13.09
CA ILE A 19 19.55 -21.44 14.25
C ILE A 19 19.35 -19.97 13.83
N ILE A 20 19.68 -19.62 12.57
CA ILE A 20 19.42 -18.29 12.02
C ILE A 20 18.10 -18.26 11.22
N SER A 21 17.57 -19.44 10.84
CA SER A 21 16.30 -19.55 10.12
C SER A 21 15.08 -19.25 10.99
N THR A 22 15.22 -19.15 12.31
CA THR A 22 14.12 -18.75 13.22
C THR A 22 14.11 -17.25 13.53
N ALA A 23 14.96 -16.43 12.89
CA ALA A 23 14.86 -14.97 12.99
C ALA A 23 13.69 -14.36 12.19
N GLN A 24 13.02 -15.16 11.34
CA GLN A 24 11.84 -14.73 10.58
C GLN A 24 10.56 -15.27 11.19
N SER A 25 10.38 -15.06 12.50
CA SER A 25 9.00 -14.91 12.95
C SER A 25 8.55 -13.53 12.47
N ILE A 26 7.87 -13.51 11.32
CA ILE A 26 6.82 -12.51 11.06
C ILE A 26 6.13 -12.32 12.39
N VAL A 27 6.32 -11.17 13.05
CA VAL A 27 5.85 -10.90 14.42
C VAL A 27 4.38 -11.30 14.45
N PRO A 28 4.00 -12.45 15.04
CA PRO A 28 2.62 -12.83 15.06
C PRO A 28 1.98 -11.86 16.04
N CYS A 29 0.97 -11.12 15.60
CA CYS A 29 0.20 -10.17 16.40
C CYS A 29 -0.58 -10.84 17.56
N THR A 30 -0.16 -12.02 18.01
CA THR A 30 -0.88 -12.90 18.92
C THR A 30 -0.16 -13.10 20.26
N SER A 31 1.08 -12.62 20.43
CA SER A 31 1.76 -12.66 21.75
C SER A 31 2.94 -11.68 21.89
N GLY A 32 3.04 -11.02 23.05
CA GLY A 32 4.18 -10.20 23.46
C GLY A 32 4.15 -8.75 22.95
N PHE A 33 5.34 -8.14 22.74
CA PHE A 33 5.52 -6.77 22.24
C PHE A 33 4.86 -6.52 20.86
N GLY A 34 4.62 -7.59 20.09
CA GLY A 34 3.88 -7.54 18.83
C GLY A 34 2.45 -7.00 18.97
N ILE A 35 1.79 -7.20 20.12
CA ILE A 35 0.42 -6.70 20.34
C ILE A 35 0.37 -5.16 20.31
N THR A 36 1.34 -4.47 20.91
CA THR A 36 1.36 -3.01 20.96
C THR A 36 1.63 -2.42 19.57
N VAL A 37 2.56 -3.01 18.83
CA VAL A 37 2.91 -2.57 17.47
C VAL A 37 1.77 -2.86 16.50
N CYS A 38 1.18 -4.06 16.55
CA CYS A 38 0.03 -4.41 15.71
C CYS A 38 -1.20 -3.55 16.07
N ASN A 39 -1.46 -3.25 17.35
CA ASN A 39 -2.55 -2.34 17.71
C ASN A 39 -2.35 -0.94 17.11
N VAL A 40 -1.13 -0.39 17.09
CA VAL A 40 -0.88 0.94 16.47
C VAL A 40 -1.06 0.87 14.96
N ILE A 41 -0.59 -0.19 14.32
CA ILE A 41 -0.72 -0.42 12.89
C ILE A 41 -2.18 -0.62 12.49
N ASP A 42 -2.95 -1.42 13.23
CA ASP A 42 -4.37 -1.70 12.98
C ASP A 42 -5.22 -0.45 13.17
N ASN A 43 -4.96 0.35 14.21
CA ASN A 43 -5.64 1.62 14.40
C ASN A 43 -5.31 2.59 13.25
N THR A 44 -4.07 2.62 12.78
CA THR A 44 -3.65 3.47 11.65
C THR A 44 -4.29 3.02 10.34
N ASN A 45 -4.26 1.72 10.04
CA ASN A 45 -4.89 1.14 8.85
C ASN A 45 -6.39 1.41 8.84
N ARG A 46 -7.06 1.34 9.98
CA ARG A 46 -8.50 1.62 10.09
C ARG A 46 -8.83 3.08 9.74
N VAL A 47 -8.00 4.03 10.18
CA VAL A 47 -8.17 5.46 9.84
C VAL A 47 -7.90 5.70 8.36
N LEU A 48 -6.82 5.15 7.82
CA LEU A 48 -6.46 5.33 6.40
C LEU A 48 -7.46 4.67 5.44
N ASN A 49 -8.01 3.51 5.80
CA ASN A 49 -9.03 2.81 5.01
C ASN A 49 -10.37 3.55 4.98
N MET A 50 -10.72 4.27 6.05
CA MET A 50 -11.92 5.11 6.07
C MET A 50 -11.69 6.46 5.40
N LEU A 51 -10.51 7.08 5.59
CA LEU A 51 -10.20 8.41 5.09
C LEU A 51 -10.09 8.44 3.56
N ASN A 52 -9.48 7.44 2.96
CA ASN A 52 -9.23 7.48 1.53
C ASN A 52 -10.45 7.43 0.61
N PRO A 53 -11.44 6.55 0.80
CA PRO A 53 -12.63 6.59 -0.05
C PRO A 53 -13.34 7.95 0.05
N ILE A 54 -13.28 8.62 1.20
CA ILE A 54 -13.82 9.98 1.40
C ILE A 54 -13.04 10.99 0.54
N LEU A 55 -11.71 10.98 0.61
CA LEU A 55 -10.87 11.88 -0.21
C LEU A 55 -11.06 11.62 -1.71
N PHE A 56 -11.10 10.35 -2.10
CA PHE A 56 -11.32 9.96 -3.49
C PHE A 56 -12.67 10.49 -4.00
N SER A 57 -13.74 10.23 -3.25
CA SER A 57 -15.09 10.72 -3.59
C SER A 57 -15.15 12.25 -3.67
N LEU A 58 -14.54 12.96 -2.73
CA LEU A 58 -14.50 14.42 -2.75
C LEU A 58 -13.76 14.95 -3.99
N SER A 59 -12.65 14.30 -4.37
CA SER A 59 -11.91 14.65 -5.57
C SER A 59 -12.74 14.49 -6.84
N PHE A 60 -13.56 13.43 -6.96
CA PHE A 60 -14.50 13.27 -8.07
C PHE A 60 -15.55 14.38 -8.11
N VAL A 61 -16.13 14.75 -6.97
CA VAL A 61 -17.12 15.82 -6.89
C VAL A 61 -16.53 17.15 -7.39
N VAL A 62 -15.32 17.50 -6.95
CA VAL A 62 -14.64 18.73 -7.39
C VAL A 62 -14.26 18.67 -8.88
N PHE A 63 -13.84 17.49 -9.37
CA PHE A 63 -13.56 17.28 -10.79
C PHE A 63 -14.80 17.52 -11.66
N PHE A 64 -15.93 16.90 -11.33
CA PHE A 64 -17.19 17.11 -12.05
C PHE A 64 -17.71 18.54 -11.91
N TRP A 65 -17.54 19.18 -10.76
CA TRP A 65 -17.90 20.58 -10.57
C TRP A 65 -17.09 21.51 -11.49
N GLY A 66 -15.77 21.32 -11.54
CA GLY A 66 -14.88 22.08 -12.42
C GLY A 66 -15.18 21.84 -13.90
N LEU A 67 -15.42 20.58 -14.29
CA LEU A 67 -15.80 20.21 -15.66
C LEU A 67 -17.14 20.82 -16.07
N SER A 68 -18.15 20.73 -15.21
CA SER A 68 -19.48 21.27 -15.49
C SER A 68 -19.44 22.79 -15.66
N LYS A 69 -18.70 23.49 -14.78
CA LYS A 69 -18.45 24.94 -14.91
C LYS A 69 -17.72 25.31 -16.20
N PHE A 70 -16.70 24.55 -16.58
CA PHE A 70 -15.96 24.79 -17.81
C PHE A 70 -16.82 24.61 -19.07
N VAL A 71 -17.68 23.59 -19.09
CA VAL A 71 -18.58 23.32 -20.23
C VAL A 71 -19.69 24.37 -20.31
N LEU A 72 -20.33 24.69 -19.18
CA LEU A 72 -21.49 25.60 -19.12
C LEU A 72 -21.12 27.08 -19.33
N ASN A 73 -19.93 27.51 -18.92
CA ASN A 73 -19.51 28.91 -19.00
C ASN A 73 -18.48 29.19 -20.10
N SER A 74 -18.54 28.41 -21.18
CA SER A 74 -17.61 28.47 -22.31
C SER A 74 -17.77 29.72 -23.21
N ASP A 75 -18.73 30.61 -22.91
CA ASP A 75 -18.96 31.85 -23.67
C ASP A 75 -18.08 33.04 -23.23
N SER A 76 -17.52 33.02 -22.02
CA SER A 76 -16.68 34.11 -21.50
C SER A 76 -15.22 33.68 -21.33
N LYS A 77 -14.28 34.39 -21.95
CA LYS A 77 -12.83 34.11 -21.86
C LYS A 77 -12.33 34.05 -20.41
N GLU A 78 -12.92 34.83 -19.51
CA GLU A 78 -12.54 34.88 -18.10
C GLU A 78 -13.02 33.63 -17.32
N GLU A 79 -14.22 33.15 -17.64
CA GLU A 79 -14.79 31.93 -17.05
C GLU A 79 -14.06 30.67 -17.55
N ILE A 80 -13.65 30.66 -18.82
CA ILE A 80 -12.81 29.60 -19.41
C ILE A 80 -11.48 29.50 -18.66
N GLU A 81 -10.80 30.62 -18.41
CA GLU A 81 -9.51 30.63 -17.73
C GLU A 81 -9.64 30.11 -16.29
N LYS A 82 -10.68 30.53 -15.57
CA LYS A 82 -11.01 30.01 -14.23
C LYS A 82 -11.32 28.51 -14.28
N GLY A 83 -12.14 28.06 -15.23
CA GLY A 83 -12.50 26.64 -15.41
C GLY A 83 -11.29 25.76 -15.71
N LYS A 84 -10.35 26.24 -16.54
CA LYS A 84 -9.08 25.55 -16.81
C LYS A 84 -8.22 25.40 -15.55
N ASN A 85 -8.14 26.43 -14.72
CA ASN A 85 -7.41 26.35 -13.46
C ASN A 85 -8.03 25.29 -12.54
N TYR A 86 -9.36 25.25 -12.41
CA TYR A 86 -10.04 24.20 -11.63
C TYR A 86 -9.81 22.79 -12.18
N MET A 87 -9.76 22.61 -13.51
CA MET A 87 -9.40 21.33 -14.12
C MET A 87 -8.00 20.87 -13.72
N VAL A 88 -7.01 21.77 -13.81
CA VAL A 88 -5.62 21.44 -13.48
C VAL A 88 -5.50 21.05 -12.01
N TRP A 89 -6.13 21.80 -11.10
CA TRP A 89 -6.14 21.48 -9.67
C TRP A 89 -6.82 20.14 -9.36
N ALA A 90 -7.95 19.85 -10.02
CA ALA A 90 -8.67 18.58 -9.83
C ALA A 90 -7.88 17.38 -10.37
N VAL A 91 -7.27 17.52 -11.55
CA VAL A 91 -6.43 16.47 -12.16
C VAL A 91 -5.19 16.20 -11.31
N LEU A 92 -4.56 17.25 -10.78
CA LEU A 92 -3.41 17.10 -9.89
C LEU A 92 -3.79 16.33 -8.62
N ALA A 93 -4.91 16.68 -7.99
CA ALA A 93 -5.41 15.99 -6.80
C ALA A 93 -5.73 14.51 -7.07
N LEU A 94 -6.40 14.22 -8.18
CA LEU A 94 -6.73 12.84 -8.58
C LEU A 94 -5.46 12.05 -8.89
N PHE A 95 -4.51 12.65 -9.59
CA PHE A 95 -3.23 12.03 -9.91
C PHE A 95 -2.46 11.63 -8.65
N VAL A 96 -2.35 12.50 -7.64
CA VAL A 96 -1.65 12.19 -6.39
C VAL A 96 -2.34 11.07 -5.62
N LEU A 97 -3.68 11.13 -5.48
CA LEU A 97 -4.46 10.11 -4.77
C LEU A 97 -4.36 8.73 -5.44
N VAL A 98 -4.54 8.67 -6.76
CA VAL A 98 -4.44 7.42 -7.52
C VAL A 98 -3.01 6.89 -7.52
N SER A 99 -2.02 7.74 -7.77
CA SER A 99 -0.61 7.31 -7.87
C SER A 99 -0.16 6.65 -6.58
N PHE A 100 -0.41 7.27 -5.42
CA PHE A 100 -0.05 6.70 -4.13
C PHE A 100 -0.71 5.32 -3.90
N ARG A 101 -2.01 5.20 -4.17
CA ARG A 101 -2.78 3.95 -4.01
C ARG A 101 -2.30 2.85 -4.95
N VAL A 102 -2.04 3.20 -6.21
CA VAL A 102 -1.59 2.27 -7.25
C VAL A 102 -0.19 1.78 -6.93
N ILE A 103 0.73 2.68 -6.57
CA ILE A 103 2.10 2.30 -6.19
C ILE A 103 2.08 1.36 -4.98
N ILE A 104 1.29 1.68 -3.94
CA ILE A 104 1.20 0.83 -2.76
C ILE A 104 0.64 -0.55 -3.12
N SER A 105 -0.48 -0.60 -3.85
CA SER A 105 -1.10 -1.86 -4.24
C SER A 105 -0.19 -2.71 -5.13
N PHE A 106 0.57 -2.08 -6.02
CA PHE A 106 1.55 -2.75 -6.88
C PHE A 106 2.66 -3.40 -6.04
N ILE A 107 3.25 -2.64 -5.11
CA ILE A 107 4.32 -3.15 -4.23
C ILE A 107 3.79 -4.23 -3.29
N SER A 108 2.59 -4.07 -2.71
CA SER A 108 1.97 -5.07 -1.84
C SER A 108 1.65 -6.36 -2.58
N SER A 109 1.22 -6.26 -3.86
CA SER A 109 0.95 -7.42 -4.71
C SER A 109 2.23 -8.20 -5.05
N ASP A 110 3.31 -7.49 -5.37
CA ASP A 110 4.61 -8.11 -5.68
C ASP A 110 5.23 -8.80 -4.45
N LEU A 111 5.01 -8.28 -3.25
CA LEU A 111 5.48 -8.87 -2.00
C LEU A 111 4.56 -9.98 -1.45
N GLY A 112 3.47 -10.32 -2.16
CA GLY A 112 2.49 -11.31 -1.71
C GLY A 112 1.70 -10.87 -0.47
N LEU A 113 1.80 -9.60 -0.08
CA LEU A 113 1.06 -8.97 1.02
C LEU A 113 -0.28 -8.44 0.50
N GLY A 114 -0.98 -9.26 -0.30
CA GLY A 114 -2.20 -8.86 -1.00
C GLY A 114 -3.23 -8.27 -0.03
N ASP A 115 -3.66 -7.04 -0.31
CA ASP A 115 -4.81 -6.43 0.34
C ASP A 115 -6.00 -7.39 0.19
N SER A 116 -6.46 -7.95 1.32
CA SER A 116 -7.57 -8.90 1.41
C SER A 116 -8.94 -8.31 1.04
N ASN A 117 -8.98 -7.15 0.39
CA ASN A 117 -10.19 -6.44 0.00
C ASN A 117 -10.60 -6.64 -1.47
N ILE A 118 -9.88 -7.47 -2.25
CA ILE A 118 -10.19 -7.73 -3.68
C ILE A 118 -10.20 -9.21 -4.09
N THR A 119 -10.11 -10.16 -3.16
CA THR A 119 -10.32 -11.58 -3.49
C THR A 119 -11.77 -11.99 -3.20
N PRO A 120 -12.59 -12.31 -4.21
CA PRO A 120 -13.83 -13.02 -3.95
C PRO A 120 -13.49 -14.36 -3.30
N SER A 121 -14.05 -14.61 -2.11
CA SER A 121 -13.92 -15.87 -1.40
C SER A 121 -14.55 -16.99 -2.25
N ILE A 122 -13.70 -17.88 -2.78
CA ILE A 122 -14.18 -19.16 -3.30
C ILE A 122 -14.60 -20.00 -2.08
N PRO A 123 -15.86 -20.46 -1.99
CA PRO A 123 -16.29 -21.40 -0.97
C PRO A 123 -15.50 -22.69 -1.15
N GLN A 124 -14.65 -23.03 -0.18
CA GLN A 124 -14.06 -24.35 -0.10
C GLN A 124 -15.14 -25.28 0.48
N GLY A 125 -15.69 -26.14 -0.39
CA GLY A 125 -16.53 -27.28 0.02
C GLY A 125 -15.71 -28.40 0.63
#